data_AF-A0A0R2F424-F1
#
_entry.id   AF-A0A0R2F424-F1
#
_cell.length_a   1.000
_cell.length_b   1.000
_cell.length_c   1.000
_cell.angle_alpha   90.00
_cell.angle_beta   90.00
_cell.angle_gamma   90.00
#
_symmetry.space_group_name_H-M   'P 1'
#
loop_
_entity.id
_entity.type
_entity.pdbx_description
1 polymer ?
#
loop_
_entity_poly.entity_id
_entity_poly.type
_entity_poly.pdbx_seq_one_letter_code
_entity_poly.pdbx_strand_id
1 'polypeptide(L)'
;MKPFIFTERNGIYIIDLQKTVKMIDDAYNFVKEEAADGGVFLFVGTKKQAQDAIQEEATRAGQYYVNHRWLGGTLTNWNTIQTRIKRLKDIKKMATDGTFDKLPKKEVSLLKKQQAKLEKFLGGIEDMPRIPDVIFIVDPRKEKIAVQEAQKLNIPIVAMVDTNSDPDDIDVIIPSNDDAIRAVRLITSTMADAIIEGNQGEDQTEDADADQQPADDAPKSDSIEDIVNAVEGDNTKPAAE
;
A
#
# COMPACT_ATOMS: atom_id res chain seq x y z
N MET A 1 9.81 21.68 15.12
CA MET A 1 8.70 22.36 14.41
C MET A 1 8.85 23.86 14.12
N LYS A 2 9.65 24.66 14.84
CA LYS A 2 9.75 26.13 14.59
C LYS A 2 9.88 26.55 13.11
N PRO A 3 10.66 25.84 12.25
CA PRO A 3 10.76 26.20 10.83
C PRO A 3 9.46 26.05 10.03
N PHE A 4 8.50 25.22 10.48
CA PHE A 4 7.25 24.93 9.77
C PHE A 4 6.06 25.76 10.26
N ILE A 5 6.26 26.58 11.30
CA ILE A 5 5.22 27.44 11.87
C ILE A 5 5.28 28.80 11.16
N PHE A 6 4.16 29.23 10.59
CA PHE A 6 4.02 30.52 9.94
C PHE A 6 3.77 31.65 10.95
N THR A 7 2.75 31.48 11.80
CA THR A 7 2.39 32.50 12.80
C THR A 7 1.62 31.87 13.96
N GLU A 8 1.38 32.64 15.01
CA GLU A 8 0.54 32.25 16.14
C GLU A 8 -0.66 33.20 16.22
N ARG A 9 -1.86 32.64 16.33
CA ARG A 9 -3.09 33.43 16.52
C ARG A 9 -3.93 32.78 17.60
N ASN A 10 -4.26 33.55 18.64
CA ASN A 10 -5.08 33.09 19.77
C ASN A 10 -4.52 31.83 20.47
N GLY A 11 -3.20 31.70 20.59
CA GLY A 11 -2.56 30.54 21.21
C GLY A 11 -2.53 29.28 20.34
N ILE A 12 -2.93 29.37 19.07
CA ILE A 12 -2.85 28.28 18.09
C ILE A 12 -1.76 28.65 17.07
N TYR A 13 -0.78 27.76 16.93
CA TYR A 13 0.25 27.87 15.91
C TYR A 13 -0.32 27.44 14.56
N ILE A 14 -0.13 28.28 13.55
CA ILE A 14 -0.57 28.04 12.18
C ILE A 14 0.63 27.51 11.40
N ILE A 15 0.46 26.34 10.78
CA ILE A 15 1.46 25.69 9.94
C ILE A 15 1.55 26.41 8.59
N ASP A 16 2.77 26.55 8.06
CA ASP A 16 3.03 27.13 6.75
C ASP A 16 2.63 26.16 5.63
N LEU A 17 1.49 26.44 5.00
CA LEU A 17 0.95 25.62 3.93
C LEU A 17 1.85 25.59 2.68
N GLN A 18 2.65 26.62 2.41
CA GLN A 18 3.55 26.59 1.26
C GLN A 18 4.64 25.54 1.43
N LYS A 19 5.11 25.34 2.67
CA LYS A 19 6.05 24.28 3.01
C LYS A 19 5.34 22.93 3.01
N THR A 20 4.15 22.84 3.59
CA THR A 20 3.36 21.61 3.60
C THR A 20 3.11 21.08 2.20
N VAL A 21 2.73 21.91 1.22
CA VAL A 21 2.49 21.46 -0.16
C VAL A 21 3.74 20.81 -0.75
N LYS A 22 4.90 21.47 -0.66
CA LYS A 22 6.15 20.92 -1.18
C LYS A 22 6.53 19.59 -0.51
N MET A 23 6.35 19.51 0.81
CA MET A 23 6.69 18.30 1.56
C MET A 23 5.68 17.17 1.32
N ILE A 24 4.43 17.49 1.01
CA ILE A 24 3.45 16.49 0.54
C ILE A 24 3.88 15.97 -0.83
N ASP A 25 4.31 16.84 -1.75
CA ASP A 25 4.80 16.43 -3.06
C ASP A 25 6.04 15.52 -2.92
N ASP A 26 7.00 15.88 -2.07
CA ASP A 26 8.19 15.07 -1.77
C ASP A 26 7.80 13.70 -1.18
N ALA A 27 6.85 13.68 -0.24
CA ALA A 27 6.36 12.44 0.36
C ALA A 27 5.59 11.58 -0.63
N TYR A 28 4.79 12.21 -1.49
CA TYR A 28 4.02 11.54 -2.53
C TYR A 28 4.94 10.83 -3.52
N ASN A 29 5.99 11.52 -3.99
CA ASN A 29 6.97 10.94 -4.91
C ASN A 29 7.73 9.78 -4.26
N PHE A 30 8.20 9.95 -3.03
CA PHE A 30 8.87 8.88 -2.28
C PHE A 30 7.98 7.64 -2.13
N VAL A 31 6.73 7.82 -1.69
CA VAL A 31 5.78 6.71 -1.52
C VAL A 31 5.47 6.04 -2.86
N LYS A 32 5.36 6.81 -3.94
CA LYS A 32 5.10 6.30 -5.28
C LYS A 32 6.27 5.47 -5.81
N GLU A 33 7.51 5.92 -5.61
CA GLU A 33 8.73 5.21 -5.98
C GLU A 33 8.84 3.88 -5.22
N GLU A 34 8.69 3.90 -3.89
CA GLU A 34 8.74 2.69 -3.05
C GLU A 34 7.60 1.70 -3.37
N ALA A 35 6.44 2.22 -3.80
CA ALA A 35 5.33 1.37 -4.25
C ALA A 35 5.62 0.72 -5.60
N ALA A 36 6.23 1.45 -6.54
CA ALA A 36 6.67 0.91 -7.82
C ALA A 36 7.76 -0.17 -7.68
N ASP A 37 8.48 -0.22 -6.55
CA ASP A 37 9.45 -1.29 -6.22
C ASP A 37 8.80 -2.50 -5.51
N GLY A 38 7.46 -2.52 -5.37
CA GLY A 38 6.74 -3.59 -4.68
C GLY A 38 6.88 -3.56 -3.15
N GLY A 39 7.10 -2.36 -2.59
CA GLY A 39 7.24 -2.12 -1.16
C GLY A 39 5.98 -2.45 -0.36
N VAL A 40 6.18 -2.99 0.85
CA VAL A 40 5.09 -3.23 1.82
C VAL A 40 4.93 -2.01 2.72
N PHE A 41 3.74 -1.42 2.74
CA PHE A 41 3.43 -0.24 3.54
C PHE A 41 2.61 -0.59 4.78
N LEU A 42 2.93 0.07 5.89
CA LEU A 42 2.15 -0.02 7.13
C LEU A 42 1.63 1.36 7.55
N PHE A 43 0.31 1.50 7.56
CA PHE A 43 -0.38 2.71 8.01
C PHE A 43 -0.68 2.64 9.51
N VAL A 44 -0.19 3.60 10.29
CA VAL A 44 -0.31 3.61 11.75
C VAL A 44 -1.02 4.88 12.20
N GLY A 45 -2.10 4.72 12.95
CA GLY A 45 -2.78 5.85 13.60
C GLY A 45 -3.78 5.37 14.63
N THR A 46 -3.42 5.45 15.91
CA THR A 46 -4.32 4.99 17.00
C THR A 46 -5.27 6.08 17.51
N LYS A 47 -5.03 7.32 17.10
CA LYS A 47 -5.86 8.48 17.44
C LYS A 47 -7.28 8.29 16.90
N LYS A 48 -8.30 8.64 17.69
CA LYS A 48 -9.72 8.43 17.31
C LYS A 48 -10.06 9.02 15.95
N GLN A 49 -9.48 10.17 15.63
CA GLN A 49 -9.69 10.90 14.38
C GLN A 49 -9.04 10.24 13.16
N ALA A 50 -8.07 9.35 13.38
CA ALA A 50 -7.32 8.65 12.35
C ALA A 50 -7.79 7.22 12.09
N GLN A 51 -8.46 6.58 13.06
CA GLN A 51 -8.68 5.12 13.01
C GLN A 51 -9.41 4.66 11.75
N ASP A 52 -10.50 5.35 11.41
CA ASP A 52 -11.34 5.00 10.26
C ASP A 52 -10.61 5.31 8.94
N ALA A 53 -9.97 6.48 8.85
CA ALA A 53 -9.23 6.88 7.65
C ALA A 53 -8.06 5.93 7.36
N ILE A 54 -7.30 5.54 8.38
CA ILE A 54 -6.18 4.60 8.25
C ILE A 54 -6.66 3.23 7.78
N GLN A 55 -7.75 2.72 8.35
CA GLN A 55 -8.29 1.42 7.95
C GLN A 55 -8.84 1.43 6.53
N GLU A 56 -9.68 2.41 6.19
CA GLU A 56 -10.33 2.50 4.88
C GLU A 56 -9.31 2.68 3.76
N GLU A 57 -8.38 3.63 3.91
CA GLU A 57 -7.42 3.98 2.86
C GLU A 57 -6.32 2.94 2.69
N ALA A 58 -5.82 2.33 3.78
CA ALA A 58 -4.86 1.23 3.67
C ALA A 58 -5.48 0.00 3.00
N THR A 59 -6.71 -0.36 3.37
CA THR A 59 -7.44 -1.47 2.73
C THR A 59 -7.69 -1.18 1.25
N ARG A 60 -8.02 0.08 0.90
CA ARG A 60 -8.19 0.52 -0.50
C ARG A 60 -6.90 0.39 -1.30
N ALA A 61 -5.76 0.72 -0.71
CA ALA A 61 -4.45 0.58 -1.34
C ALA A 61 -3.90 -0.86 -1.34
N GLY A 62 -4.62 -1.83 -0.76
CA GLY A 62 -4.15 -3.21 -0.61
C GLY A 62 -3.02 -3.38 0.40
N GLN A 63 -2.86 -2.42 1.32
CA GLN A 63 -1.78 -2.34 2.29
C GLN A 63 -2.28 -2.56 3.73
N TYR A 64 -1.33 -2.62 4.66
CA TYR A 64 -1.57 -3.03 6.05
C TYR A 64 -1.77 -1.83 6.97
N TYR A 65 -2.44 -2.06 8.10
CA TYR A 65 -2.72 -0.98 9.04
C TYR A 65 -2.73 -1.38 10.52
N VAL A 66 -2.48 -0.39 11.38
CA VAL A 66 -2.69 -0.43 12.83
C VAL A 66 -3.45 0.82 13.25
N ASN A 67 -4.76 0.66 13.49
CA ASN A 67 -5.65 1.77 13.80
C ASN A 67 -6.10 1.84 15.28
N HIS A 68 -5.70 0.89 16.11
CA HIS A 68 -6.20 0.79 17.49
C HIS A 68 -5.16 1.01 18.58
N ARG A 69 -4.18 0.12 18.70
CA ARG A 69 -3.12 0.26 19.70
C ARG A 69 -1.87 -0.39 19.16
N TRP A 70 -0.78 0.36 19.14
CA TRP A 70 0.53 -0.21 18.90
C TRP A 70 0.93 -1.14 20.06
N LEU A 71 1.23 -2.39 19.73
CA LEU A 71 1.80 -3.35 20.67
C LEU A 71 3.33 -3.18 20.62
N GLY A 72 3.96 -2.89 21.75
CA GLY A 72 5.42 -2.84 21.79
C GLY A 72 6.00 -4.20 21.38
N GLY A 73 6.99 -4.17 20.48
CA GLY A 73 7.55 -5.36 19.86
C GLY A 73 6.87 -5.75 18.55
N THR A 74 5.95 -4.94 17.99
CA THR A 74 5.29 -5.25 16.72
C THR A 74 6.31 -5.50 15.60
N LEU A 75 7.33 -4.66 15.48
CA LEU A 75 8.35 -4.80 14.43
C LEU A 75 9.58 -5.51 14.97
N THR A 76 10.06 -5.07 16.14
CA THR A 76 11.31 -5.58 16.74
C THR A 76 11.23 -7.02 17.23
N ASN A 77 10.02 -7.54 17.47
CA ASN A 77 9.78 -8.94 17.86
C ASN A 77 8.75 -9.61 16.94
N TRP A 78 8.99 -9.49 15.63
CA TRP A 78 8.10 -9.99 14.58
C TRP A 78 7.71 -11.46 14.74
N ASN A 79 8.65 -12.34 15.09
CA ASN A 79 8.38 -13.77 15.30
C ASN A 79 7.31 -14.04 16.38
N THR A 80 7.30 -13.25 17.46
CA THR A 80 6.28 -13.38 18.52
C THR A 80 4.92 -12.90 18.04
N ILE A 81 4.89 -11.84 17.22
CA ILE A 81 3.67 -11.29 16.63
C ILE A 81 3.08 -12.28 15.63
N GLN A 82 3.91 -12.87 14.75
CA GLN A 82 3.50 -13.92 13.84
C GLN A 82 2.88 -15.12 14.57
N THR A 83 3.40 -15.49 15.74
CA THR A 83 2.80 -16.56 16.56
C THR A 83 1.38 -16.19 17.03
N ARG A 84 1.14 -14.90 17.36
CA ARG A 84 -0.20 -14.41 17.73
C ARG A 84 -1.13 -14.30 16.54
N ILE A 85 -0.63 -13.91 15.36
CA ILE A 85 -1.39 -13.91 14.10
C ILE A 85 -1.78 -15.34 13.71
N LYS A 86 -0.85 -16.29 13.82
CA LYS A 86 -1.16 -17.72 13.61
C LYS A 86 -2.27 -18.18 14.55
N ARG A 87 -2.21 -17.80 15.83
CA ARG A 87 -3.27 -18.11 16.78
C ARG A 87 -4.62 -17.49 16.38
N LEU A 88 -4.64 -16.28 15.81
CA LEU A 88 -5.86 -15.66 15.27
C LEU A 88 -6.42 -16.48 14.10
N LYS A 89 -5.57 -16.84 13.12
CA LYS A 89 -5.92 -17.68 11.97
C LYS A 89 -6.45 -19.05 12.40
N ASP A 90 -5.83 -19.68 13.40
CA ASP A 90 -6.30 -20.95 13.98
C ASP A 90 -7.70 -20.82 14.58
N ILE A 91 -7.98 -19.75 15.33
CA ILE A 91 -9.31 -19.53 15.92
C ILE A 91 -10.35 -19.25 14.83
N LYS A 92 -10.01 -18.48 13.79
CA LYS A 92 -10.87 -18.27 12.62
C LYS A 92 -11.20 -19.59 11.93
N LYS A 93 -10.20 -20.44 11.73
CA LYS A 93 -10.37 -21.77 11.13
C LYS A 93 -11.29 -22.67 11.96
N MET A 94 -11.09 -22.73 13.28
CA MET A 94 -11.95 -23.48 14.21
C MET A 94 -13.42 -23.01 14.21
N ALA A 95 -13.65 -21.72 13.89
CA ALA A 95 -14.99 -21.19 13.75
C ALA A 95 -15.65 -21.61 12.43
N THR A 96 -14.87 -21.73 11.35
CA THR A 96 -15.37 -22.12 10.02
C THR A 96 -15.51 -23.64 9.83
N ASP A 97 -14.70 -24.45 10.49
CA ASP A 97 -14.67 -25.91 10.32
C ASP A 97 -15.68 -26.66 11.21
N GLY A 98 -16.49 -25.94 11.99
CA GLY A 98 -17.49 -26.50 12.90
C GLY A 98 -16.92 -27.05 14.21
N THR A 99 -15.64 -26.81 14.52
CA THR A 99 -15.04 -27.23 15.80
C THR A 99 -15.73 -26.57 16.99
N PHE A 100 -16.23 -25.34 16.84
CA PHE A 100 -16.97 -24.64 17.88
C PHE A 100 -18.24 -25.37 18.33
N ASP A 101 -18.88 -26.14 17.46
CA ASP A 101 -20.12 -26.87 17.78
C ASP A 101 -19.86 -28.09 18.68
N LYS A 102 -18.62 -28.58 18.69
CA LYS A 102 -18.18 -29.71 19.52
C LYS A 102 -17.69 -29.29 20.91
N LEU A 103 -17.48 -27.99 21.13
CA LEU A 103 -16.96 -27.44 22.37
C LEU A 103 -18.07 -26.96 23.31
N PRO A 104 -17.83 -26.97 24.64
CA PRO A 104 -18.74 -26.36 25.59
C PRO A 104 -18.96 -24.86 25.30
N LYS A 105 -20.20 -24.37 25.47
CA LYS A 105 -20.56 -22.95 25.23
C LYS A 105 -19.65 -21.95 25.98
N LYS A 106 -19.16 -22.32 27.17
CA LYS A 106 -18.23 -21.49 27.96
C LYS A 106 -16.89 -21.31 27.25
N GLU A 107 -16.34 -22.37 26.68
CA GLU A 107 -15.07 -22.34 25.95
C GLU A 107 -15.19 -21.58 24.63
N VAL A 108 -16.29 -21.80 23.90
CA VAL A 108 -16.61 -21.04 22.69
C VAL A 108 -16.70 -19.54 23.00
N SER A 109 -17.33 -19.16 24.11
CA SER A 109 -17.39 -17.75 24.53
C SER A 109 -15.99 -17.16 24.79
N LEU A 110 -15.10 -17.94 25.41
CA LEU A 110 -13.73 -17.51 25.69
C LEU A 110 -12.92 -17.37 24.40
N LEU A 111 -13.04 -18.32 23.47
CA LEU A 111 -12.40 -18.26 22.15
C LEU A 111 -12.91 -17.07 21.33
N LYS A 112 -14.21 -16.79 21.33
CA LYS A 112 -14.78 -15.60 20.65
C LYS A 112 -14.26 -14.29 21.24
N LYS A 113 -14.14 -14.19 22.57
CA LYS A 113 -13.54 -13.02 23.22
C LYS A 113 -12.06 -12.87 22.85
N GLN A 114 -11.32 -13.98 22.80
CA GLN A 114 -9.92 -13.99 22.38
C GLN A 114 -9.78 -13.56 20.92
N GLN A 115 -10.60 -14.10 20.02
CA GLN A 115 -10.64 -13.74 18.60
C GLN A 115 -10.92 -12.26 18.44
N ALA A 116 -12.00 -11.73 19.04
CA ALA A 116 -12.35 -10.31 18.92
C ALA A 116 -11.23 -9.39 19.41
N LYS A 117 -10.51 -9.80 20.47
CA LYS A 117 -9.35 -9.04 20.98
C LYS A 117 -8.17 -9.09 20.01
N LEU A 118 -7.85 -10.25 19.46
CA LEU A 118 -6.75 -10.41 18.51
C LEU A 118 -7.05 -9.68 17.20
N GLU A 119 -8.26 -9.86 16.64
CA GLU A 119 -8.72 -9.15 15.44
C GLU A 119 -8.58 -7.64 15.58
N LYS A 120 -9.01 -7.11 16.73
CA LYS A 120 -8.96 -5.67 17.00
C LYS A 120 -7.54 -5.09 16.97
N PHE A 121 -6.51 -5.87 17.33
CA PHE A 121 -5.15 -5.35 17.42
C PHE A 121 -4.23 -5.82 16.28
N LEU A 122 -4.54 -6.96 15.66
CA LEU A 122 -3.68 -7.61 14.68
C LEU A 122 -4.36 -7.82 13.32
N GLY A 123 -5.65 -7.54 13.18
CA GLY A 123 -6.38 -7.78 11.93
C GLY A 123 -5.77 -7.05 10.74
N GLY A 124 -5.37 -5.79 10.92
CA GLY A 124 -4.77 -5.01 9.83
C GLY A 124 -3.35 -5.43 9.43
N ILE A 125 -2.70 -6.32 10.18
CA ILE A 125 -1.37 -6.90 9.85
C ILE A 125 -1.43 -8.42 9.68
N GLU A 126 -2.63 -9.00 9.65
CA GLU A 126 -2.83 -10.46 9.64
C GLU A 126 -2.26 -11.12 8.38
N ASP A 127 -2.38 -10.43 7.25
CA ASP A 127 -1.95 -10.91 5.94
C ASP A 127 -0.64 -10.28 5.48
N MET A 128 0.07 -9.61 6.40
CA MET A 128 1.36 -8.99 6.11
C MET A 128 2.46 -10.06 5.97
N PRO A 129 3.12 -10.17 4.80
CA PRO A 129 4.04 -11.28 4.52
C PRO A 129 5.38 -11.13 5.25
N ARG A 130 5.88 -9.90 5.35
CA ARG A 130 7.17 -9.53 5.95
C ARG A 130 7.04 -8.22 6.73
N ILE A 131 8.11 -7.79 7.38
CA ILE A 131 8.18 -6.46 8.01
C ILE A 131 7.98 -5.39 6.91
N PRO A 132 7.28 -4.28 7.18
CA PRO A 132 7.07 -3.23 6.19
C PRO A 132 8.39 -2.59 5.76
N ASP A 133 8.41 -2.19 4.50
CA ASP A 133 9.50 -1.44 3.88
C ASP A 133 9.36 0.05 4.18
N VAL A 134 8.12 0.56 4.31
CA VAL A 134 7.83 1.95 4.70
C VAL A 134 6.68 2.01 5.70
N ILE A 135 6.77 2.92 6.67
CA ILE A 135 5.71 3.15 7.66
C ILE A 135 5.17 4.58 7.54
N PHE A 136 3.85 4.69 7.37
CA PHE A 136 3.13 5.95 7.45
C PHE A 136 2.52 6.15 8.84
N ILE A 137 2.88 7.22 9.56
CA ILE A 137 2.45 7.46 10.94
C ILE A 137 1.64 8.75 11.06
N VAL A 138 0.46 8.66 11.68
CA VAL A 138 -0.31 9.81 12.15
C VAL A 138 0.00 10.06 13.62
N ASP A 139 0.47 11.26 13.95
CA ASP A 139 0.86 11.69 15.30
C ASP A 139 2.04 10.85 15.89
N PRO A 140 3.30 11.12 15.46
CA PRO A 140 4.50 10.48 16.00
C PRO A 140 4.65 10.59 17.51
N ARG A 141 4.15 11.68 18.11
CA ARG A 141 4.19 11.87 19.56
C ARG A 141 3.31 10.84 20.27
N LYS A 142 2.14 10.53 19.72
CA LYS A 142 1.28 9.46 20.23
C LYS A 142 1.86 8.08 19.95
N GLU A 143 2.45 7.90 18.77
CA GLU A 143 3.01 6.63 18.30
C GLU A 143 4.52 6.49 18.51
N LYS A 144 5.05 7.07 19.60
CA LYS A 144 6.49 7.07 19.89
C LYS A 144 7.13 5.67 19.88
N ILE A 145 6.39 4.65 20.30
CA ILE A 145 6.91 3.27 20.31
C ILE A 145 7.07 2.75 18.87
N ALA A 146 6.13 3.05 17.97
CA ALA A 146 6.22 2.66 16.57
C ALA A 146 7.43 3.32 15.90
N VAL A 147 7.59 4.63 16.10
CA VAL A 147 8.74 5.40 15.60
C VAL A 147 10.06 4.80 16.08
N GLN A 148 10.19 4.53 17.37
CA GLN A 148 11.42 3.95 17.94
C GLN A 148 11.72 2.54 17.43
N GLU A 149 10.71 1.74 17.16
CA GLU A 149 10.90 0.40 16.59
C GLU A 149 11.30 0.47 15.12
N ALA A 150 10.68 1.37 14.35
CA ALA A 150 11.00 1.61 12.95
C ALA A 150 12.45 2.09 12.79
N GLN A 151 12.87 3.09 13.56
CA GLN A 151 14.24 3.59 13.58
C GLN A 151 15.27 2.51 13.91
N LYS A 152 14.98 1.63 14.90
CA LYS A 152 15.90 0.54 15.26
C LYS A 152 16.12 -0.47 14.13
N LEU A 153 15.14 -0.61 13.25
CA LEU A 153 15.18 -1.52 12.11
C LEU A 153 15.56 -0.79 10.81
N ASN A 154 15.84 0.52 10.87
CA ASN A 154 16.11 1.39 9.72
C ASN A 154 14.99 1.35 8.68
N ILE A 155 13.74 1.31 9.14
CA ILE A 155 12.56 1.40 8.26
C ILE A 155 12.22 2.89 8.08
N PRO A 156 12.21 3.42 6.85
CA PRO A 156 11.81 4.79 6.56
C PRO A 156 10.43 5.16 7.13
N ILE A 157 10.36 6.35 7.73
CA ILE A 157 9.16 6.87 8.38
C ILE A 157 8.65 8.09 7.62
N VAL A 158 7.44 7.96 7.06
CA VAL A 158 6.64 9.07 6.55
C VAL A 158 5.63 9.46 7.63
N ALA A 159 5.59 10.71 8.08
CA ALA A 159 4.66 11.07 9.15
C ALA A 159 3.98 12.42 9.03
N MET A 160 2.73 12.45 9.48
CA MET A 160 1.99 13.67 9.77
C MET A 160 2.46 14.26 11.10
N VAL A 161 3.15 15.41 11.05
CA VAL A 161 3.72 16.06 12.24
C VAL A 161 2.97 17.34 12.57
N ASP A 162 2.32 17.36 13.74
CA ASP A 162 1.71 18.57 14.30
C ASP A 162 2.74 19.40 15.07
N THR A 163 2.39 20.64 15.35
CA THR A 163 3.17 21.66 16.08
C THR A 163 3.72 21.19 17.43
N ASN A 164 3.10 20.17 18.03
CA ASN A 164 3.42 19.63 19.34
C ASN A 164 4.39 18.43 19.32
N SER A 165 4.80 17.99 18.12
CA SER A 165 5.61 16.80 17.87
C SER A 165 7.02 17.19 17.41
N ASP A 166 8.00 16.32 17.67
CA ASP A 166 9.38 16.53 17.27
C ASP A 166 9.61 15.91 15.87
N PRO A 167 10.01 16.68 14.85
CA PRO A 167 10.22 16.15 13.51
C PRO A 167 11.56 15.42 13.33
N ASP A 168 12.51 15.55 14.27
CA ASP A 168 13.89 15.08 14.07
C ASP A 168 13.99 13.54 13.94
N ASP A 169 12.99 12.82 14.45
CA ASP A 169 12.92 11.36 14.41
C ASP A 169 12.29 10.80 13.11
N ILE A 170 11.89 11.67 12.17
CA ILE A 170 11.09 11.34 10.99
C ILE A 170 11.86 11.65 9.70
N ASP A 171 11.89 10.70 8.77
CA ASP A 171 12.61 10.84 7.50
C ASP A 171 11.87 11.76 6.52
N VAL A 172 10.55 11.54 6.37
CA VAL A 172 9.70 12.31 5.48
C VAL A 172 8.57 12.97 6.28
N ILE A 173 8.66 14.28 6.43
CA ILE A 173 7.79 15.05 7.32
C ILE A 173 6.66 15.70 6.51
N ILE A 174 5.42 15.51 6.94
CA ILE A 174 4.25 16.23 6.41
C ILE A 174 3.69 17.13 7.52
N PRO A 175 4.04 18.44 7.55
CA PRO A 175 3.53 19.36 8.56
C PRO A 175 2.01 19.50 8.42
N SER A 176 1.26 19.00 9.39
CA SER A 176 -0.19 18.87 9.27
C SER A 176 -0.91 18.80 10.62
N ASN A 177 -2.22 19.08 10.59
CA ASN A 177 -3.08 18.96 11.77
C ASN A 177 -3.61 17.53 11.89
N ASP A 178 -3.20 16.82 12.93
CA ASP A 178 -3.59 15.44 13.23
C ASP A 178 -4.88 15.33 14.08
N ASP A 179 -5.41 16.44 14.61
CA ASP A 179 -6.65 16.48 15.39
C ASP A 179 -7.91 16.58 14.51
N ALA A 180 -7.76 17.02 13.26
CA ALA A 180 -8.86 17.21 12.33
C ALA A 180 -9.05 15.97 11.44
N ILE A 181 -10.21 15.32 11.56
CA ILE A 181 -10.58 14.13 10.76
C ILE A 181 -10.42 14.39 9.25
N ARG A 182 -10.81 15.58 8.78
CA ARG A 182 -10.70 15.95 7.36
C ARG A 182 -9.25 16.06 6.89
N ALA A 183 -8.37 16.59 7.74
CA ALA A 183 -6.95 16.75 7.39
C ALA A 183 -6.25 15.39 7.36
N VAL A 184 -6.50 14.55 8.38
CA VAL A 184 -5.99 13.17 8.40
C VAL A 184 -6.49 12.40 7.19
N ARG A 185 -7.79 12.40 6.92
CA ARG A 185 -8.35 11.68 5.77
C ARG A 185 -7.77 12.17 4.44
N LEU A 186 -7.62 13.48 4.26
CA LEU A 186 -7.04 14.05 3.05
C LEU A 186 -5.60 13.56 2.82
N ILE A 187 -4.76 13.63 3.85
CA ILE A 187 -3.35 13.23 3.70
C ILE A 187 -3.24 11.71 3.56
N THR A 188 -3.95 10.94 4.37
CA THR A 188 -3.96 9.47 4.27
C THR A 188 -4.46 9.01 2.90
N SER A 189 -5.54 9.61 2.36
CA SER A 189 -6.04 9.24 1.04
C SER A 189 -5.05 9.59 -0.06
N THR A 190 -4.37 10.75 0.05
CA THR A 190 -3.34 11.17 -0.90
C THR A 190 -2.15 10.20 -0.91
N MET A 191 -1.73 9.70 0.26
CA MET A 191 -0.68 8.67 0.35
C MET A 191 -1.15 7.32 -0.21
N ALA A 192 -2.40 6.93 0.06
CA ALA A 192 -2.97 5.71 -0.53
C ALA A 192 -3.08 5.81 -2.06
N ASP A 193 -3.44 6.97 -2.60
CA ASP A 193 -3.45 7.22 -4.04
C ASP A 193 -2.04 7.09 -4.64
N ALA A 194 -1.01 7.60 -3.96
CA ALA A 194 0.38 7.44 -4.39
C ALA A 194 0.81 5.97 -4.51
N ILE A 195 0.41 5.13 -3.54
CA ILE A 195 0.71 3.69 -3.56
C ILE A 195 -0.02 3.00 -4.71
N ILE A 196 -1.32 3.31 -4.89
CA ILE A 196 -2.12 2.72 -5.96
C ILE A 196 -1.55 3.10 -7.33
N GLU A 197 -1.15 4.36 -7.53
CA GLU A 197 -0.51 4.80 -8.76
C GLU A 197 0.86 4.17 -8.99
N GLY A 198 1.66 3.98 -7.93
CA GLY A 198 2.95 3.30 -8.01
C GLY A 198 2.80 1.86 -8.48
N ASN A 199 1.88 1.11 -7.87
CA ASN A 199 1.60 -0.28 -8.22
C ASN A 199 1.02 -0.42 -9.65
N GLN A 200 0.17 0.50 -10.10
CA GLN A 200 -0.39 0.48 -11.47
C GLN A 200 0.66 0.79 -12.55
N GLY A 201 1.73 1.49 -12.19
CA GLY A 201 2.87 1.71 -13.06
C GLY A 201 3.54 0.41 -13.50
N GLU A 202 3.52 -0.62 -12.64
CA GLU A 202 4.00 -1.97 -12.97
C GLU A 202 3.01 -2.75 -13.84
N ASP A 203 1.70 -2.71 -13.52
CA ASP A 203 0.65 -3.43 -14.28
C ASP A 203 0.62 -3.04 -15.77
N GLN A 204 0.89 -1.77 -16.11
CA GLN A 204 0.94 -1.34 -17.51
C GLN A 204 2.22 -1.76 -18.25
N THR A 205 3.30 -2.06 -17.52
CA THR A 205 4.53 -2.60 -18.11
C THR A 205 4.49 -4.12 -18.27
N GLU A 206 3.83 -4.86 -17.39
CA GLU A 206 3.69 -6.32 -17.54
C GLU A 206 2.71 -6.72 -18.66
N ASP A 207 1.64 -5.95 -18.90
CA ASP A 207 0.73 -6.18 -20.04
C ASP A 207 1.30 -5.68 -21.38
N ALA A 208 2.31 -4.80 -21.38
CA ALA A 208 2.92 -4.27 -22.60
C ALA A 208 3.97 -5.19 -23.24
N ASP A 209 4.52 -6.16 -22.49
CA ASP A 209 5.49 -7.15 -22.99
C ASP A 209 4.83 -8.47 -23.44
N ALA A 210 3.52 -8.64 -23.23
CA ALA A 210 2.77 -9.83 -23.68
C ALA A 210 2.21 -9.72 -25.12
N ASP A 211 2.26 -8.53 -25.75
CA ASP A 211 1.63 -8.28 -27.06
C ASP A 211 2.62 -7.95 -28.21
N GLN A 212 3.92 -8.20 -28.03
CA GLN A 212 4.90 -8.22 -29.13
C GLN A 212 5.24 -9.64 -29.56
N GLN A 213 4.23 -10.36 -30.06
CA GLN A 213 4.47 -11.32 -31.14
C GLN A 213 4.40 -10.57 -32.47
N PRO A 214 5.47 -10.50 -33.27
CA PRO A 214 5.33 -10.06 -34.65
C PRO A 214 4.45 -11.07 -35.40
N ALA A 215 3.22 -10.63 -35.68
CA ALA A 215 2.32 -11.27 -36.62
C ALA A 215 2.87 -11.08 -38.04
N ASP A 216 3.86 -11.90 -38.42
CA ASP A 216 4.19 -12.14 -39.83
C ASP A 216 3.27 -13.24 -40.37
N ASP A 217 2.04 -12.86 -40.73
CA ASP A 217 1.33 -13.51 -41.84
C ASP A 217 0.11 -12.66 -42.25
N ALA A 218 0.29 -11.82 -43.27
CA ALA A 218 -0.81 -11.30 -44.07
C ALA A 218 -0.42 -11.31 -45.56
N PRO A 219 -1.29 -11.79 -46.46
CA PRO A 219 -0.92 -12.15 -47.82
C PRO A 219 -1.05 -11.00 -48.84
N LYS A 220 -0.15 -11.05 -49.82
CA LYS A 220 -0.24 -10.66 -51.25
C LYS A 220 -0.47 -9.19 -51.65
N SER A 221 0.50 -8.70 -52.43
CA SER A 221 0.23 -7.91 -53.64
C SER A 221 1.02 -8.51 -54.79
N ASP A 222 0.36 -9.30 -55.64
CA ASP A 222 0.94 -9.80 -56.89
C ASP A 222 1.17 -8.60 -57.83
N SER A 223 2.42 -8.36 -58.22
CA SER A 223 2.80 -7.29 -59.15
C SER A 223 2.37 -7.66 -60.57
N ILE A 224 2.02 -6.63 -61.35
CA ILE A 224 1.53 -6.72 -62.74
C ILE A 224 2.53 -7.44 -63.68
N GLU A 225 3.79 -7.60 -63.27
CA GLU A 225 4.84 -8.29 -64.02
C GLU A 225 4.67 -9.82 -64.05
N ASP A 226 4.06 -10.43 -63.02
CA ASP A 226 3.84 -11.88 -62.96
C ASP A 226 2.66 -12.35 -63.84
N ILE A 227 1.70 -11.46 -64.12
CA ILE A 227 0.57 -11.74 -65.02
C ILE A 227 1.04 -11.77 -66.49
N VAL A 228 2.03 -10.95 -66.85
CA VAL A 228 2.54 -10.85 -68.23
C VAL A 228 3.36 -12.10 -68.61
N ASN A 229 4.13 -12.65 -67.67
CA ASN A 229 4.92 -13.87 -67.90
C ASN A 229 4.06 -15.16 -68.02
N ALA A 230 2.81 -15.15 -67.55
CA ALA A 230 1.90 -16.28 -67.67
C ALA A 230 1.19 -16.37 -69.03
N VAL A 231 1.18 -15.29 -69.82
CA VAL A 231 0.44 -15.23 -71.10
C VAL A 231 1.31 -15.59 -72.32
N GLU A 232 2.64 -15.45 -72.23
CA GLU A 232 3.55 -15.67 -73.38
C GLU A 232 4.32 -17.01 -73.36
N GLY A 233 4.00 -17.90 -72.42
CA GLY A 233 4.75 -19.13 -72.17
C GLY A 233 4.08 -20.45 -72.58
N ASP A 234 3.49 -20.57 -73.77
CA ASP A 234 3.23 -21.90 -74.35
C ASP A 234 3.26 -21.83 -75.88
N ASN A 235 4.46 -21.95 -76.45
CA ASN A 235 4.64 -22.05 -77.89
C ASN A 235 4.84 -23.52 -78.27
N THR A 236 4.07 -23.96 -79.27
CA THR A 236 4.33 -25.12 -80.15
C THR A 236 3.91 -26.52 -79.69
N LYS A 237 2.71 -26.93 -80.14
CA LYS A 237 2.49 -28.23 -80.82
C LYS A 237 1.25 -28.14 -81.71
N PRO A 238 1.36 -28.12 -83.05
CA PRO A 238 0.28 -28.58 -83.90
C PRO A 238 0.29 -30.11 -83.97
N ALA A 239 -0.91 -30.68 -84.05
CA ALA A 239 -1.19 -32.09 -84.15
C ALA A 239 -1.00 -32.64 -85.57
N ALA A 240 -0.75 -33.96 -85.62
CA ALA A 240 -0.84 -34.90 -86.75
C ALA A 240 0.17 -34.68 -87.91
N GLU A 241 0.82 -35.71 -88.44
CA GLU A 241 0.31 -37.01 -88.94
C GLU A 241 1.32 -38.15 -88.75
#